data_AF-A0A1M5FI64-F1
#
_entry.id   AF-A0A1M5FI64-F1
#
_cell.length_a   1.000
_cell.length_b   1.000
_cell.length_c   1.000
_cell.angle_alpha   90.00
_cell.angle_beta   90.00
_cell.angle_gamma   90.00
#
_symmetry.space_group_name_H-M   'P 1'
#
loop_
_entity.id
_entity.type
_entity.pdbx_description
1 polymer ?
#
loop_
_entity_poly.entity_id
_entity_poly.type
_entity_poly.pdbx_seq_one_letter_code
_entity_poly.pdbx_strand_id
1 'polypeptide(L)'
;MRILVTGASGFIGSALVRRLAGREGLQVIAMGRSTPHGLPEDVVPLQTGDFLHLRSNPLPPWKPDVCIHLAARVDAPPRGRENNEGSFHLTNTVATVRLARWAAEAGVRRFIFISSAKVHGETSRPGRPFREDDPAAPEDAYARSKWDAERALEEISRETGMELVVIRPPLVYGPGVKGNFARLMGWMRRGIPLPLGAVRDNRRSLAALDNLVDLIETCVEHPAAAGHAFLVSDGEDLSTAELLRRLALAMGRRSPRLLPVPAPLLETTAQLLGRQDMVRRLLGSFQLDIFKARRLLGWVPPVGVDEALRRTAQQKAAAAYTRRRPQRMDPRAEQPPNSRWIRVSDVLFSALGLAAAAPLMAVICALNNRDGHSPLFRQVRVGRHGQPFTLVKFRTMKPETPSVATHMADPAHVTPLGRRLRRTKLDELPQLFNVLKGDMSLVGPRPCLYSQRELIEAREKLGVHRARPGITGLAQVKGIDMSTPELLAETDRRLIETLTPADYLRYIVETLLGRGREDRIRSKD
;
A
#
# COMPACT_ATOMS: atom_id res chain seq x y z
N MET A 1 -5.01 -13.82 -24.91
CA MET A 1 -5.67 -14.47 -23.76
C MET A 1 -6.28 -13.41 -22.85
N ARG A 2 -7.54 -13.57 -22.46
CA ARG A 2 -8.27 -12.69 -21.54
C ARG A 2 -8.29 -13.28 -20.14
N ILE A 3 -7.82 -12.52 -19.15
CA ILE A 3 -7.73 -12.95 -17.75
C ILE A 3 -8.68 -12.11 -16.91
N LEU A 4 -9.71 -12.75 -16.35
CA LEU A 4 -10.60 -12.15 -15.38
C LEU A 4 -10.00 -12.26 -13.97
N VAL A 5 -9.78 -11.14 -13.29
CA VAL A 5 -9.23 -11.11 -11.94
C VAL A 5 -10.27 -10.53 -10.99
N THR A 6 -10.82 -11.36 -10.10
CA THR A 6 -11.69 -10.87 -9.01
C THR A 6 -10.87 -10.46 -7.81
N GLY A 7 -11.37 -9.56 -6.97
CA GLY A 7 -10.58 -9.06 -5.82
C GLY A 7 -9.35 -8.25 -6.26
N ALA A 8 -9.40 -7.68 -7.47
CA ALA A 8 -8.32 -6.92 -8.12
C ALA A 8 -7.83 -5.71 -7.30
N SER A 9 -8.67 -5.12 -6.47
CA SER A 9 -8.30 -4.01 -5.57
C SER A 9 -7.71 -4.47 -4.22
N GLY A 10 -7.65 -5.79 -3.99
CA GLY A 10 -7.12 -6.40 -2.78
C GLY A 10 -5.60 -6.36 -2.67
N PHE A 11 -5.08 -6.81 -1.53
CA PHE A 11 -3.64 -6.85 -1.27
C PHE A 11 -2.88 -7.68 -2.32
N ILE A 12 -3.38 -8.90 -2.61
CA ILE A 12 -2.78 -9.78 -3.62
C ILE A 12 -3.21 -9.35 -5.03
N GLY A 13 -4.50 -9.09 -5.24
CA GLY A 13 -5.04 -8.75 -6.55
C GLY A 13 -4.42 -7.50 -7.18
N SER A 14 -4.14 -6.45 -6.40
CA SER A 14 -3.53 -5.23 -6.96
C SER A 14 -2.06 -5.43 -7.37
N ALA A 15 -1.36 -6.39 -6.77
CA ALA A 15 -0.02 -6.77 -7.20
C ALA A 15 -0.08 -7.66 -8.45
N LEU A 16 -0.99 -8.64 -8.48
CA LEU A 16 -1.20 -9.50 -9.64
C LEU A 16 -1.62 -8.70 -10.88
N VAL A 17 -2.59 -7.80 -10.75
CA VAL A 17 -3.04 -6.96 -11.87
C VAL A 17 -1.90 -6.12 -12.43
N ARG A 18 -1.06 -5.52 -11.57
CA ARG A 18 0.12 -4.77 -12.02
C ARG A 18 1.19 -5.65 -12.66
N ARG A 19 1.30 -6.92 -12.24
CA ARG A 19 2.22 -7.89 -12.84
C ARG A 19 1.78 -8.34 -14.23
N LEU A 20 0.47 -8.53 -14.42
CA LEU A 20 -0.10 -8.98 -15.68
C LEU A 20 -0.33 -7.84 -16.69
N ALA A 21 -0.50 -6.61 -16.22
CA ALA A 21 -0.63 -5.43 -17.06
C ALA A 21 0.61 -5.21 -17.95
N GLY A 22 0.38 -4.83 -19.20
CA GLY A 22 1.39 -4.55 -20.21
C GLY A 22 2.06 -5.78 -20.80
N ARG A 23 1.69 -7.00 -20.38
CA ARG A 23 2.21 -8.23 -20.97
C ARG A 23 1.58 -8.47 -22.34
N GLU A 24 2.44 -8.68 -23.34
CA GLU A 24 2.00 -8.99 -24.69
C GLU A 24 1.08 -10.22 -24.73
N GLY A 25 0.02 -10.13 -25.51
CA GLY A 25 -0.95 -11.21 -25.66
C GLY A 25 -1.94 -11.38 -24.50
N LEU A 26 -1.82 -10.61 -23.40
CA LEU A 26 -2.75 -10.65 -22.27
C LEU A 26 -3.68 -9.42 -22.26
N GLN A 27 -4.96 -9.66 -21.97
CA GLN A 27 -5.92 -8.61 -21.64
C GLN A 27 -6.48 -8.89 -20.24
N VAL A 28 -6.17 -8.01 -19.28
CA VAL A 28 -6.60 -8.18 -17.89
C VAL A 28 -7.91 -7.45 -17.67
N ILE A 29 -8.87 -8.15 -17.07
CA ILE A 29 -10.19 -7.64 -16.72
C ILE A 29 -10.30 -7.66 -15.20
N ALA A 30 -10.28 -6.48 -14.58
CA ALA A 30 -10.34 -6.32 -13.14
C ALA A 30 -11.80 -6.25 -12.66
N MET A 31 -12.30 -7.33 -12.06
CA MET A 31 -13.68 -7.45 -11.61
C MET A 31 -13.83 -7.12 -10.13
N GLY A 32 -14.78 -6.24 -9.81
CA GLY A 32 -15.08 -5.83 -8.44
C GLY A 32 -16.55 -5.53 -8.18
N ARG A 33 -16.91 -5.49 -6.89
CA ARG A 33 -18.24 -5.04 -6.44
C ARG A 33 -18.50 -3.57 -6.81
N SER A 34 -17.44 -2.78 -6.75
CA SER A 34 -17.35 -1.39 -7.21
C SER A 34 -16.30 -1.35 -8.32
N THR A 35 -16.40 -0.39 -9.24
CA THR A 35 -15.39 -0.15 -10.28
C THR A 35 -14.00 -0.04 -9.63
N PRO A 36 -13.05 -0.95 -9.90
CA PRO A 36 -11.73 -0.85 -9.30
C PRO A 36 -11.01 0.40 -9.83
N HIS A 37 -10.38 1.15 -8.92
CA HIS A 37 -9.66 2.39 -9.23
C HIS A 37 -8.14 2.21 -9.12
N GLY A 38 -7.37 3.07 -9.79
CA GLY A 38 -5.90 3.03 -9.76
C GLY A 38 -5.31 1.84 -10.50
N LEU A 39 -6.04 1.31 -11.49
CA LEU A 39 -5.57 0.27 -12.38
C LEU A 39 -4.63 0.86 -13.44
N PRO A 40 -3.67 0.07 -13.95
CA PRO A 40 -2.94 0.41 -15.19
C PRO A 40 -3.88 0.67 -16.37
N GLU A 41 -3.46 1.49 -17.34
CA GLU A 41 -4.32 1.97 -18.44
C GLU A 41 -4.85 0.85 -19.35
N ASP A 42 -4.09 -0.23 -19.49
CA ASP A 42 -4.39 -1.40 -20.31
C ASP A 42 -5.31 -2.44 -19.63
N VAL A 43 -5.66 -2.20 -18.35
CA VAL A 43 -6.53 -3.09 -17.58
C VAL A 43 -7.98 -2.61 -17.67
N VAL A 44 -8.87 -3.51 -18.07
CA VAL A 44 -10.30 -3.20 -18.21
C VAL A 44 -11.00 -3.32 -16.86
N PRO A 45 -11.53 -2.22 -16.27
CA PRO A 45 -12.33 -2.31 -15.06
C PRO A 45 -13.71 -2.90 -15.37
N LEU A 46 -14.18 -3.79 -14.50
CA LEU A 46 -15.52 -4.36 -14.58
C LEU A 46 -16.23 -4.30 -13.22
N GLN A 47 -17.39 -3.66 -13.20
CA GLN A 47 -18.28 -3.64 -12.04
C GLN A 47 -19.42 -4.64 -12.24
N THR A 48 -19.61 -5.55 -11.28
CA THR A 48 -20.68 -6.56 -11.35
C THR A 48 -21.57 -6.59 -10.11
N GLY A 49 -21.27 -5.81 -9.08
CA GLY A 49 -21.94 -5.91 -7.78
C GLY A 49 -21.49 -7.17 -7.01
N ASP A 50 -22.33 -7.63 -6.07
CA ASP A 50 -22.05 -8.83 -5.28
C ASP A 50 -22.13 -10.10 -6.15
N PHE A 51 -21.16 -10.99 -6.02
CA PHE A 51 -21.14 -12.26 -6.74
C PHE A 51 -22.31 -13.18 -6.35
N LEU A 52 -22.91 -12.96 -5.18
CA LEU A 52 -24.17 -13.60 -4.81
C LEU A 52 -25.30 -13.32 -5.80
N HIS A 53 -25.24 -12.22 -6.57
CA HIS A 53 -26.28 -11.81 -7.51
C HIS A 53 -25.82 -11.84 -8.97
N LEU A 54 -24.70 -12.51 -9.27
CA LEU A 54 -24.26 -12.71 -10.65
C LEU A 54 -25.36 -13.42 -11.44
N ARG A 55 -25.73 -12.84 -12.58
CA ARG A 55 -26.68 -13.42 -13.53
C ARG A 55 -25.90 -14.15 -14.61
N SER A 56 -26.32 -15.38 -14.88
CA SER A 56 -25.83 -16.21 -16.00
C SER A 56 -26.20 -15.67 -17.38
N ASN A 57 -27.21 -14.80 -17.47
CA ASN A 57 -27.76 -14.35 -18.74
C ASN A 57 -28.06 -12.83 -18.71
N PRO A 58 -27.57 -12.04 -19.69
CA PRO A 58 -26.64 -12.44 -20.75
C PRO A 58 -25.21 -12.66 -20.22
N LEU A 59 -24.56 -13.69 -20.76
CA LEU A 59 -23.11 -13.86 -20.58
C LEU A 59 -22.38 -12.66 -21.20
N PRO A 60 -21.23 -12.25 -20.65
CA PRO A 60 -20.46 -11.17 -21.24
C PRO A 60 -20.04 -11.52 -22.68
N PRO A 61 -20.11 -10.57 -23.62
CA PRO A 61 -19.65 -10.80 -25.00
C PRO A 61 -18.14 -11.03 -25.06
N TRP A 62 -17.40 -10.51 -24.09
CA TRP A 62 -15.99 -10.79 -23.87
C TRP A 62 -15.87 -12.11 -23.08
N LYS A 63 -15.63 -13.22 -23.76
CA LYS A 63 -15.40 -14.53 -23.12
C LYS A 63 -14.00 -14.57 -22.49
N PRO A 64 -13.84 -14.66 -21.15
CA PRO A 64 -12.53 -14.78 -20.53
C PRO A 64 -11.98 -16.20 -20.69
N ASP A 65 -10.67 -16.34 -20.91
CA ASP A 65 -10.00 -17.65 -21.04
C ASP A 65 -9.66 -18.22 -19.65
N VAL A 66 -9.25 -17.34 -18.72
CA VAL A 66 -8.83 -17.69 -17.36
C VAL A 66 -9.54 -16.80 -16.35
N CYS A 67 -10.05 -17.38 -15.27
CA CYS A 67 -10.58 -16.65 -14.12
C CYS A 67 -9.68 -16.87 -12.90
N ILE A 68 -9.15 -15.80 -12.31
CA ILE A 68 -8.35 -15.82 -11.10
C ILE A 68 -9.17 -15.25 -9.94
N HIS A 69 -9.55 -16.12 -9.01
CA HIS A 69 -10.43 -15.77 -7.91
C HIS A 69 -9.66 -15.48 -6.61
N LEU A 70 -9.45 -14.18 -6.35
CA LEU A 70 -8.78 -13.66 -5.14
C LEU A 70 -9.74 -12.99 -4.16
N ALA A 71 -10.98 -12.76 -4.55
CA ALA A 71 -11.95 -12.14 -3.65
C ALA A 71 -12.27 -13.09 -2.49
N ALA A 72 -12.00 -12.63 -1.28
CA ALA A 72 -12.34 -13.35 -0.06
C ALA A 72 -12.51 -12.36 1.09
N ARG A 73 -13.35 -12.74 2.06
CA ARG A 73 -13.42 -12.10 3.37
C ARG A 73 -12.46 -12.83 4.31
N VAL A 74 -11.54 -12.09 4.91
CA VAL A 74 -10.50 -12.62 5.83
C VAL A 74 -10.65 -12.06 7.25
N ASP A 75 -11.34 -10.93 7.41
CA ASP A 75 -11.53 -10.25 8.69
C ASP A 75 -12.95 -10.51 9.25
N ALA A 76 -13.00 -10.98 10.50
CA ALA A 76 -14.23 -10.93 11.30
C ALA A 76 -14.49 -9.47 11.72
N PRO A 77 -15.75 -8.99 11.68
CA PRO A 77 -16.10 -7.68 12.24
C PRO A 77 -15.72 -7.60 13.73
N PRO A 78 -15.54 -6.38 14.27
CA PRO A 78 -15.30 -6.19 15.71
C PRO A 78 -16.39 -6.89 16.53
N ARG A 79 -16.01 -7.44 17.70
CA ARG A 79 -16.92 -8.16 18.62
C ARG A 79 -18.27 -7.44 18.75
N GLY A 80 -19.37 -8.16 18.54
CA GLY A 80 -20.73 -7.68 18.82
C GLY A 80 -21.68 -7.50 17.62
N ARG A 81 -21.33 -7.97 16.41
CA ARG A 81 -22.31 -8.13 15.31
C ARG A 81 -22.34 -9.58 14.83
N GLU A 82 -23.56 -10.07 14.59
CA GLU A 82 -23.99 -11.47 14.48
C GLU A 82 -23.25 -12.32 13.43
N ASN A 83 -23.11 -13.61 13.76
CA ASN A 83 -22.75 -14.78 12.95
C ASN A 83 -21.58 -14.63 11.93
N ASN A 84 -20.34 -14.63 12.46
CA ASN A 84 -19.12 -14.66 11.65
C ASN A 84 -19.05 -15.84 10.67
N GLU A 85 -19.53 -17.03 11.06
CA GLU A 85 -19.45 -18.25 10.26
C GLU A 85 -20.35 -18.18 9.02
N GLY A 86 -21.62 -17.77 9.20
CA GLY A 86 -22.54 -17.56 8.08
C GLY A 86 -22.03 -16.53 7.08
N SER A 87 -21.40 -15.43 7.55
CA SER A 87 -20.84 -14.45 6.63
C SER A 87 -19.62 -14.96 5.84
N PHE A 88 -18.74 -15.75 6.45
CA PHE A 88 -17.60 -16.34 5.72
C PHE A 88 -18.09 -17.33 4.68
N HIS A 89 -19.02 -18.23 5.06
CA HIS A 89 -19.59 -19.20 4.13
C HIS A 89 -20.29 -18.52 2.93
N LEU A 90 -21.11 -17.49 3.17
CA LEU A 90 -21.77 -16.75 2.07
C LEU A 90 -20.76 -16.12 1.09
N THR A 91 -19.73 -15.43 1.60
CA THR A 91 -18.78 -14.69 0.74
C THR A 91 -17.68 -15.57 0.14
N ASN A 92 -17.17 -16.56 0.87
CA ASN A 92 -16.01 -17.35 0.45
C ASN A 92 -16.39 -18.70 -0.16
N THR A 93 -17.62 -19.17 0.06
CA THR A 93 -18.13 -20.44 -0.48
C THR A 93 -19.21 -20.16 -1.51
N VAL A 94 -20.37 -19.64 -1.09
CA VAL A 94 -21.55 -19.51 -1.97
C VAL A 94 -21.26 -18.57 -3.15
N ALA A 95 -20.69 -17.39 -2.89
CA ALA A 95 -20.30 -16.44 -3.93
C ALA A 95 -19.23 -17.01 -4.88
N THR A 96 -18.28 -17.79 -4.37
CA THR A 96 -17.25 -18.47 -5.17
C THR A 96 -17.86 -19.51 -6.10
N VAL A 97 -18.77 -20.34 -5.58
CA VAL A 97 -19.51 -21.35 -6.36
C VAL A 97 -20.32 -20.70 -7.47
N ARG A 98 -21.05 -19.61 -7.17
CA ARG A 98 -21.80 -18.85 -8.18
C ARG A 98 -20.90 -18.29 -9.28
N LEU A 99 -19.78 -17.68 -8.89
CA LEU A 99 -18.80 -17.17 -9.85
C LEU A 99 -18.22 -18.28 -10.73
N ALA A 100 -17.93 -19.45 -10.17
CA ALA A 100 -17.36 -20.57 -10.91
C ALA A 100 -18.36 -21.20 -11.89
N ARG A 101 -19.64 -21.33 -11.50
CA ARG A 101 -20.71 -21.74 -12.42
C ARG A 101 -20.87 -20.76 -13.58
N TRP A 102 -20.94 -19.47 -13.26
CA TRP A 102 -20.98 -18.40 -14.26
C TRP A 102 -19.75 -18.44 -15.19
N ALA A 103 -18.55 -18.68 -14.63
CA ALA A 103 -17.32 -18.78 -15.40
C ALA A 103 -17.34 -19.98 -16.37
N ALA A 104 -17.80 -21.14 -15.90
CA ALA A 104 -17.96 -22.32 -16.73
C ALA A 104 -18.97 -22.08 -17.86
N GLU A 105 -20.12 -21.48 -17.57
CA GLU A 105 -21.12 -21.08 -18.58
C GLU A 105 -20.57 -20.07 -19.59
N ALA A 106 -19.72 -19.14 -19.15
CA ALA A 106 -19.03 -18.17 -20.01
C ALA A 106 -17.94 -18.80 -20.91
N GLY A 107 -17.63 -20.09 -20.72
CA GLY A 107 -16.60 -20.81 -21.45
C GLY A 107 -15.17 -20.55 -20.94
N VAL A 108 -15.01 -20.19 -19.67
CA VAL A 108 -13.68 -20.09 -19.05
C VAL A 108 -13.01 -21.46 -19.09
N ARG A 109 -11.80 -21.52 -19.65
CA ARG A 109 -11.01 -22.75 -19.72
C ARG A 109 -10.45 -23.12 -18.36
N ARG A 110 -9.90 -22.15 -17.63
CA ARG A 110 -9.20 -22.37 -16.35
C ARG A 110 -9.67 -21.43 -15.24
N PHE A 111 -10.01 -22.00 -14.10
CA PHE A 111 -10.35 -21.30 -12.88
C PHE A 111 -9.26 -21.51 -11.82
N ILE A 112 -8.57 -20.43 -11.46
CA ILE A 112 -7.53 -20.42 -10.43
C ILE A 112 -8.13 -19.88 -9.14
N PHE A 113 -8.24 -20.73 -8.12
CA PHE A 113 -8.78 -20.37 -6.81
C PHE A 113 -7.67 -20.18 -5.79
N ILE A 114 -7.64 -19.00 -5.16
CA ILE A 114 -6.70 -18.73 -4.06
C ILE A 114 -7.36 -19.11 -2.75
N SER A 115 -7.04 -20.30 -2.26
CA SER A 115 -7.50 -20.86 -0.99
C SER A 115 -6.61 -20.41 0.18
N SER A 116 -6.31 -21.30 1.14
CA SER A 116 -5.49 -21.06 2.31
C SER A 116 -4.82 -22.36 2.75
N ALA A 117 -3.55 -22.34 3.13
CA ALA A 117 -2.89 -23.51 3.70
C ALA A 117 -3.51 -23.98 5.04
N LYS A 118 -4.28 -23.12 5.70
CA LYS A 118 -4.99 -23.45 6.95
C LYS A 118 -6.09 -24.50 6.78
N VAL A 119 -6.42 -24.89 5.56
CA VAL A 119 -7.30 -26.06 5.33
C VAL A 119 -6.72 -27.33 5.94
N HIS A 120 -5.40 -27.42 6.10
CA HIS A 120 -4.72 -28.55 6.75
C HIS A 120 -4.64 -28.45 8.29
N GLY A 121 -5.02 -27.31 8.88
CA GLY A 121 -4.93 -27.04 10.32
C GLY A 121 -4.20 -25.74 10.66
N GLU A 122 -4.10 -25.39 11.94
CA GLU A 122 -3.42 -24.16 12.39
C GLU A 122 -1.93 -24.36 12.73
N THR A 123 -1.51 -25.61 12.96
CA THR A 123 -0.13 -25.94 13.34
C THR A 123 0.33 -27.23 12.68
N SER A 124 1.56 -27.23 12.17
CA SER A 124 2.21 -28.44 11.66
C SER A 124 2.96 -29.15 12.79
N ARG A 125 3.07 -30.48 12.70
CA ARG A 125 3.91 -31.24 13.64
C ARG A 125 5.39 -30.90 13.37
N PRO A 126 6.25 -30.86 14.41
CA PRO A 126 7.69 -30.62 14.22
C PRO A 126 8.28 -31.60 13.20
N GLY A 127 9.01 -31.09 12.21
CA GLY A 127 9.66 -31.90 11.17
C GLY A 127 8.71 -32.53 10.15
N ARG A 128 7.40 -32.30 10.24
CA ARG A 128 6.40 -32.79 9.29
C ARG A 128 5.62 -31.61 8.71
N PRO A 129 6.16 -30.96 7.66
CA PRO A 129 5.44 -29.90 6.94
C PRO A 129 4.17 -30.46 6.30
N PHE A 130 3.16 -29.60 6.14
CA PHE A 130 1.95 -29.95 5.41
C PHE A 130 2.25 -30.14 3.92
N ARG A 131 1.58 -31.12 3.32
CA ARG A 131 1.56 -31.41 1.89
C ARG A 131 0.15 -31.27 1.33
N GLU A 132 0.04 -31.12 0.01
CA GLU A 132 -1.25 -30.90 -0.65
C GLU A 132 -2.25 -32.05 -0.45
N ASP A 133 -1.74 -33.27 -0.27
CA ASP A 133 -2.49 -34.52 -0.07
C ASP A 133 -2.74 -34.86 1.41
N ASP A 134 -2.20 -34.09 2.35
CA ASP A 134 -2.53 -34.25 3.76
C ASP A 134 -4.03 -33.98 3.99
N PRO A 135 -4.69 -34.72 4.91
CA PRO A 135 -6.11 -34.56 5.17
C PRO A 135 -6.45 -33.14 5.62
N ALA A 136 -7.58 -32.63 5.15
CA ALA A 136 -8.09 -31.34 5.59
C ALA A 136 -8.55 -31.41 7.05
N ALA A 137 -8.13 -30.43 7.86
CA ALA A 137 -8.51 -30.26 9.25
C ALA A 137 -8.71 -28.77 9.60
N PRO A 138 -9.61 -28.05 8.92
CA PRO A 138 -9.79 -26.61 9.12
C PRO A 138 -10.40 -26.29 10.50
N GLU A 139 -9.66 -25.58 11.35
CA GLU A 139 -10.07 -25.27 12.72
C GLU A 139 -10.91 -23.99 12.85
N ASP A 140 -10.69 -22.99 11.97
CA ASP A 140 -11.43 -21.73 12.01
C ASP A 140 -12.45 -21.57 10.86
N ALA A 141 -13.44 -20.70 11.06
CA ALA A 141 -14.54 -20.50 10.11
C ALA A 141 -14.07 -20.02 8.73
N TYR A 142 -12.95 -19.28 8.69
CA TYR A 142 -12.35 -18.84 7.43
C TYR A 142 -11.77 -20.05 6.68
N ALA A 143 -10.96 -20.87 7.34
CA ALA A 143 -10.39 -22.08 6.75
C ALA A 143 -11.48 -23.07 6.30
N ARG A 144 -12.55 -23.25 7.11
CA ARG A 144 -13.71 -24.06 6.73
C ARG A 144 -14.38 -23.54 5.45
N SER A 145 -14.69 -22.24 5.39
CA SER A 145 -15.31 -21.65 4.20
C SER A 145 -14.46 -21.83 2.93
N LYS A 146 -13.13 -21.81 3.06
CA LYS A 146 -12.21 -22.05 1.95
C LYS A 146 -12.18 -23.50 1.52
N TRP A 147 -12.18 -24.43 2.48
CA TRP A 147 -12.25 -25.86 2.20
C TRP A 147 -13.58 -26.25 1.52
N ASP A 148 -14.71 -25.74 2.02
CA ASP A 148 -16.02 -25.97 1.41
C ASP A 148 -16.07 -25.47 -0.04
N ALA A 149 -15.41 -24.33 -0.31
CA ALA A 149 -15.29 -23.79 -1.66
C ALA A 149 -14.43 -24.68 -2.56
N GLU A 150 -13.30 -25.19 -2.07
CA GLU A 150 -12.45 -26.13 -2.83
C GLU A 150 -13.26 -27.35 -3.29
N ARG A 151 -13.97 -27.99 -2.37
CA ARG A 151 -14.81 -29.17 -2.68
C ARG A 151 -15.88 -28.88 -3.72
N ALA A 152 -16.62 -27.77 -3.55
CA ALA A 152 -17.65 -27.39 -4.51
C ALA A 152 -17.08 -27.03 -5.88
N LEU A 153 -15.88 -26.43 -5.93
CA LEU A 153 -15.18 -26.14 -7.19
C LEU A 153 -14.70 -27.43 -7.87
N GLU A 154 -14.25 -28.44 -7.12
CA GLU A 154 -13.87 -29.75 -7.67
C GLU A 154 -15.07 -30.48 -8.28
N GLU A 155 -16.25 -30.35 -7.69
CA GLU A 155 -17.52 -30.86 -8.27
C GLU A 155 -17.85 -30.13 -9.58
N ILE A 156 -17.81 -28.79 -9.58
CA ILE A 156 -18.03 -27.99 -10.80
C ILE A 156 -17.05 -28.36 -11.91
N SER A 157 -15.77 -28.51 -11.56
CA SER A 157 -14.73 -28.88 -12.52
C SER A 157 -15.02 -30.24 -13.17
N ARG A 158 -15.42 -31.24 -12.37
CA ARG A 158 -15.80 -32.57 -12.87
C ARG A 158 -17.05 -32.53 -13.76
N GLU A 159 -18.04 -31.72 -13.41
CA GLU A 159 -19.29 -31.61 -14.18
C GLU A 159 -19.14 -30.82 -15.49
N THR A 160 -18.30 -29.80 -15.51
CA THR A 160 -18.23 -28.84 -16.63
C THR A 160 -17.00 -29.01 -17.52
N GLY A 161 -15.98 -29.73 -17.05
CA GLY A 161 -14.68 -29.85 -17.71
C GLY A 161 -13.79 -28.61 -17.56
N MET A 162 -14.23 -27.57 -16.85
CA MET A 162 -13.41 -26.38 -16.56
C MET A 162 -12.21 -26.78 -15.70
N GLU A 163 -10.99 -26.44 -16.13
CA GLU A 163 -9.78 -26.75 -15.38
C GLU A 163 -9.77 -25.99 -14.05
N LEU A 164 -9.59 -26.70 -12.94
CA LEU A 164 -9.42 -26.09 -11.62
C LEU A 164 -7.94 -26.11 -11.21
N VAL A 165 -7.43 -24.98 -10.74
CA VAL A 165 -6.15 -24.89 -10.04
C VAL A 165 -6.38 -24.26 -8.67
N VAL A 166 -5.93 -24.91 -7.60
CA VAL A 166 -6.05 -24.38 -6.24
C VAL A 166 -4.67 -23.97 -5.73
N ILE A 167 -4.53 -22.76 -5.21
CA ILE A 167 -3.29 -22.32 -4.56
C ILE A 167 -3.60 -22.06 -3.09
N ARG A 168 -2.85 -22.71 -2.19
CA ARG A 168 -3.03 -22.69 -0.73
C ARG A 168 -1.87 -21.91 -0.08
N PRO A 169 -1.94 -20.56 -0.02
CA PRO A 169 -0.90 -19.77 0.61
C PRO A 169 -0.93 -19.83 2.15
N PRO A 170 0.23 -19.71 2.82
CA PRO A 170 0.33 -19.40 4.24
C PRO A 170 0.05 -17.91 4.45
N LEU A 171 0.52 -17.35 5.57
CA LEU A 171 0.52 -15.90 5.76
C LEU A 171 1.35 -15.22 4.65
N VAL A 172 0.67 -14.43 3.82
CA VAL A 172 1.29 -13.63 2.77
C VAL A 172 1.78 -12.30 3.34
N TYR A 173 3.02 -11.95 3.07
CA TYR A 173 3.61 -10.66 3.45
C TYR A 173 4.22 -9.96 2.25
N GLY A 174 4.31 -8.64 2.30
CA GLY A 174 4.73 -7.84 1.16
C GLY A 174 4.42 -6.36 1.34
N PRO A 175 4.81 -5.53 0.37
CA PRO A 175 4.40 -4.13 0.29
C PRO A 175 2.88 -3.97 0.41
N GLY A 176 2.41 -3.55 1.58
CA GLY A 176 1.02 -3.15 1.81
C GLY A 176 0.28 -4.09 2.73
N VAL A 177 1.01 -5.04 3.32
CA VAL A 177 0.49 -6.03 4.25
C VAL A 177 -0.34 -5.37 5.35
N LYS A 178 -1.49 -5.97 5.63
CA LYS A 178 -2.49 -5.51 6.61
C LYS A 178 -2.49 -6.44 7.84
N GLY A 179 -3.47 -6.26 8.73
CA GLY A 179 -3.70 -7.17 9.87
C GLY A 179 -2.54 -7.25 10.87
N ASN A 180 -2.33 -8.45 11.41
CA ASN A 180 -1.39 -8.68 12.51
C ASN A 180 0.08 -8.44 12.12
N PHE A 181 0.50 -8.79 10.91
CA PHE A 181 1.86 -8.52 10.45
C PHE A 181 2.13 -7.01 10.38
N ALA A 182 1.17 -6.22 9.91
CA ALA A 182 1.27 -4.77 9.89
C ALA A 182 1.36 -4.15 11.30
N ARG A 183 0.59 -4.69 12.26
CA ARG A 183 0.62 -4.29 13.68
C ARG A 183 1.98 -4.63 14.32
N LEU A 184 2.49 -5.82 14.06
CA LEU A 184 3.80 -6.29 14.52
C LEU A 184 4.92 -5.37 14.04
N MET A 185 4.97 -5.09 12.72
CA MET A 185 5.89 -4.09 12.16
C MET A 185 5.71 -2.72 12.83
N GLY A 186 4.47 -2.31 13.13
CA GLY A 186 4.17 -1.07 13.85
C GLY A 186 4.80 -1.01 15.25
N TRP A 187 4.68 -2.08 16.04
CA TRP A 187 5.31 -2.19 17.36
C TRP A 187 6.83 -2.20 17.28
N MET A 188 7.37 -2.95 16.32
CA MET A 188 8.81 -2.94 16.04
C MET A 188 9.27 -1.54 15.67
N ARG A 189 8.55 -0.80 14.81
CA ARG A 189 8.86 0.62 14.50
C ARG A 189 8.82 1.54 15.71
N ARG A 190 8.00 1.25 16.72
CA ARG A 190 7.94 2.01 17.98
C ARG A 190 9.01 1.60 18.99
N GLY A 191 9.73 0.50 18.74
CA GLY A 191 10.71 -0.03 19.69
C GLY A 191 10.06 -0.57 20.96
N ILE A 192 8.83 -1.08 20.84
CA ILE A 192 8.17 -1.80 21.93
C ILE A 192 8.89 -3.14 22.12
N PRO A 193 9.34 -3.48 23.34
CA PRO A 193 9.92 -4.79 23.62
C PRO A 193 8.89 -5.90 23.38
N LEU A 194 9.22 -6.90 22.55
CA LEU A 194 8.35 -8.05 22.28
C LEU A 194 8.85 -9.28 23.04
N PRO A 195 8.00 -10.00 23.78
CA PRO A 195 8.43 -11.14 24.59
C PRO A 195 8.52 -12.42 23.75
N LEU A 196 9.27 -12.37 22.66
CA LEU A 196 9.38 -13.46 21.67
C LEU A 196 10.84 -13.85 21.39
N GLY A 197 11.80 -13.36 22.17
CA GLY A 197 13.24 -13.55 21.91
C GLY A 197 13.76 -14.97 22.16
N ALA A 198 13.01 -15.77 22.93
CA ALA A 198 13.31 -17.18 23.19
C ALA A 198 12.54 -18.15 22.27
N VAL A 199 11.65 -17.66 21.40
CA VAL A 199 10.85 -18.50 20.50
C VAL A 199 11.68 -18.85 19.26
N ARG A 200 12.59 -19.81 19.42
CA ARG A 200 13.61 -20.19 18.42
C ARG A 200 13.37 -21.57 17.80
N ASP A 201 12.56 -22.40 18.44
CA ASP A 201 12.39 -23.80 18.03
C ASP A 201 11.28 -23.98 17.01
N ASN A 202 10.31 -23.08 16.99
CA ASN A 202 9.23 -23.13 16.02
C ASN A 202 9.73 -22.84 14.61
N ARG A 203 9.00 -23.32 13.60
CA ARG A 203 9.32 -23.13 12.19
C ARG A 203 8.08 -22.73 11.43
N ARG A 204 8.18 -21.66 10.64
CA ARG A 204 7.04 -21.10 9.92
C ARG A 204 7.41 -20.80 8.48
N SER A 205 6.64 -21.37 7.57
CA SER A 205 6.62 -20.97 6.17
C SER A 205 5.81 -19.69 6.01
N LEU A 206 6.36 -18.75 5.25
CA LEU A 206 5.70 -17.53 4.81
C LEU A 206 5.75 -17.48 3.29
N ALA A 207 4.89 -16.66 2.70
CA ALA A 207 4.93 -16.39 1.26
C ALA A 207 5.04 -14.89 1.02
N ALA A 208 6.12 -14.47 0.37
CA ALA A 208 6.25 -13.14 -0.15
C ALA A 208 5.17 -12.91 -1.22
N LEU A 209 4.63 -11.69 -1.26
CA LEU A 209 3.62 -11.29 -2.23
C LEU A 209 4.10 -11.50 -3.66
N ASP A 210 5.37 -11.18 -3.94
CA ASP A 210 5.98 -11.38 -5.25
C ASP A 210 6.03 -12.86 -5.63
N ASN A 211 6.40 -13.74 -4.69
CA ASN A 211 6.46 -15.19 -4.91
C ASN A 211 5.07 -15.80 -5.15
N LEU A 212 4.06 -15.37 -4.40
CA LEU A 212 2.68 -15.82 -4.62
C LEU A 212 2.16 -15.36 -6.00
N VAL A 213 2.38 -14.10 -6.35
CA VAL A 213 1.95 -13.55 -7.65
C VAL A 213 2.62 -14.30 -8.80
N ASP A 214 3.90 -14.63 -8.67
CA ASP A 214 4.67 -15.40 -9.66
C ASP A 214 4.15 -16.84 -9.82
N LEU A 215 3.80 -17.53 -8.71
CA LEU A 215 3.16 -18.85 -8.81
C LEU A 215 1.78 -18.76 -9.48
N ILE A 216 0.97 -17.75 -9.14
CA ILE A 216 -0.33 -17.56 -9.77
C ILE A 216 -0.16 -17.39 -11.28
N GLU A 217 0.77 -16.53 -11.70
CA GLU A 217 1.13 -16.30 -13.09
C GLU A 217 1.59 -17.58 -13.79
N THR A 218 2.47 -18.37 -13.15
CA THR A 218 2.90 -19.68 -13.64
C THR A 218 1.70 -20.59 -13.91
N CYS A 219 0.75 -20.64 -12.98
CA CYS A 219 -0.46 -21.47 -13.09
C CYS A 219 -1.45 -20.99 -14.18
N VAL A 220 -1.34 -19.77 -14.71
CA VAL A 220 -2.21 -19.29 -15.79
C VAL A 220 -2.05 -20.13 -17.05
N GLU A 221 -0.81 -20.46 -17.40
CA GLU A 221 -0.48 -21.10 -18.68
C GLU A 221 0.08 -22.51 -18.52
N HIS A 222 0.70 -22.85 -17.39
CA HIS A 222 1.37 -24.14 -17.24
C HIS A 222 0.39 -25.31 -17.41
N PRO A 223 0.62 -26.26 -18.33
CA PRO A 223 -0.34 -27.32 -18.64
C PRO A 223 -0.53 -28.28 -17.46
N ALA A 224 0.56 -28.63 -16.77
CA ALA A 224 0.51 -29.52 -15.60
C ALA A 224 -0.08 -28.89 -14.33
N ALA A 225 -0.53 -27.64 -14.38
CA ALA A 225 -1.19 -27.01 -13.22
C ALA A 225 -2.66 -27.47 -13.07
N ALA A 226 -3.32 -27.84 -14.18
CA ALA A 226 -4.73 -28.19 -14.20
C ALA A 226 -5.03 -29.42 -13.31
N GLY A 227 -6.11 -29.35 -12.54
CA GLY A 227 -6.56 -30.45 -11.66
C GLY A 227 -5.75 -30.59 -10.37
N HIS A 228 -4.90 -29.63 -10.03
CA HIS A 228 -4.03 -29.73 -8.86
C HIS A 228 -4.18 -28.56 -7.89
N ALA A 229 -4.08 -28.90 -6.60
CA ALA A 229 -3.73 -27.95 -5.56
C ALA A 229 -2.20 -27.81 -5.45
N PHE A 230 -1.75 -26.62 -5.06
CA PHE A 230 -0.35 -26.28 -4.78
C PHE A 230 -0.21 -25.47 -3.48
N LEU A 231 0.75 -25.84 -2.65
CA LEU A 231 1.24 -25.02 -1.56
C LEU A 231 2.29 -24.04 -2.09
N VAL A 232 2.44 -22.92 -1.39
CA VAL A 232 3.39 -21.86 -1.75
C VAL A 232 4.10 -21.33 -0.51
N SER A 233 5.41 -21.12 -0.60
CA SER A 233 6.22 -20.53 0.46
C SER A 233 7.47 -19.92 -0.16
N ASP A 234 8.24 -19.20 0.64
CA ASP A 234 9.52 -18.63 0.23
C ASP A 234 10.64 -19.68 0.13
N GLY A 235 10.34 -20.96 0.42
CA GLY A 235 11.33 -22.04 0.42
C GLY A 235 12.28 -22.01 1.62
N GLU A 236 12.05 -21.13 2.59
CA GLU A 236 12.81 -21.02 3.84
C GLU A 236 11.84 -20.89 5.04
N ASP A 237 12.02 -21.76 6.04
CA ASP A 237 11.21 -21.76 7.26
C ASP A 237 11.92 -21.02 8.39
N LEU A 238 11.24 -20.04 8.99
CA LEU A 238 11.83 -19.19 10.02
C LEU A 238 11.21 -19.46 11.38
N SER A 239 12.03 -19.36 12.43
CA SER A 239 11.48 -19.20 13.78
C SER A 239 10.86 -17.82 13.96
N THR A 240 9.94 -17.69 14.93
CA THR A 240 9.33 -16.39 15.26
C THR A 240 10.41 -15.38 15.66
N ALA A 241 11.40 -15.77 16.46
CA ALA A 241 12.50 -14.88 16.83
C ALA A 241 13.36 -14.46 15.63
N GLU A 242 13.62 -15.38 14.70
CA GLU A 242 14.42 -15.11 13.50
C GLU A 242 13.71 -14.18 12.53
N LEU A 243 12.43 -14.42 12.24
CA LEU A 243 11.59 -13.53 11.44
C LEU A 243 11.65 -12.09 11.98
N LEU A 244 11.53 -11.92 13.30
CA LEU A 244 11.59 -10.61 13.94
C LEU A 244 12.97 -9.95 13.83
N ARG A 245 14.06 -10.73 13.88
CA ARG A 245 15.42 -10.21 13.68
C ARG A 245 15.65 -9.77 12.23
N ARG A 246 15.33 -10.62 11.25
CA ARG A 246 15.48 -10.30 9.82
C ARG A 246 14.57 -9.13 9.41
N LEU A 247 13.34 -9.09 9.90
CA LEU A 247 12.43 -7.96 9.70
C LEU A 247 12.97 -6.66 10.32
N ALA A 248 13.59 -6.71 11.51
CA ALA A 248 14.21 -5.52 12.11
C ALA A 248 15.37 -4.99 11.28
N LEU A 249 16.22 -5.89 10.75
CA LEU A 249 17.31 -5.55 9.85
C LEU A 249 16.77 -4.90 8.57
N ALA A 250 15.76 -5.50 7.94
CA ALA A 250 15.06 -4.97 6.77
C ALA A 250 14.44 -3.58 7.03
N MET A 251 14.10 -3.27 8.28
CA MET A 251 13.61 -1.95 8.71
C MET A 251 14.72 -0.95 9.09
N GLY A 252 15.99 -1.26 8.78
CA GLY A 252 17.14 -0.41 9.09
C GLY A 252 17.46 -0.32 10.58
N ARG A 253 17.25 -1.40 11.34
CA ARG A 253 17.60 -1.49 12.76
C ARG A 253 18.67 -2.54 12.97
N ARG A 254 19.67 -2.20 13.79
CA ARG A 254 20.75 -3.14 14.19
C ARG A 254 20.21 -4.33 14.99
N SER A 255 19.17 -4.12 15.81
CA SER A 255 18.52 -5.21 16.56
C SER A 255 17.07 -4.89 16.94
N PRO A 256 16.16 -5.88 16.97
CA PRO A 256 14.86 -5.74 17.61
C PRO A 256 15.00 -5.82 19.14
N ARG A 257 14.14 -5.09 19.86
CA ARG A 257 13.99 -5.27 21.31
C ARG A 257 13.15 -6.53 21.57
N LEU A 258 13.79 -7.69 21.66
CA LEU A 258 13.13 -8.96 21.97
C LEU A 258 13.52 -9.41 23.38
N LEU A 259 12.53 -9.57 24.26
CA LEU A 259 12.74 -10.15 25.58
C LEU A 259 12.76 -11.68 25.46
N PRO A 260 13.75 -12.38 26.05
CA PRO A 260 13.86 -13.83 25.98
C PRO A 260 12.91 -14.50 26.98
N VAL A 261 11.60 -14.39 26.73
CA VAL A 261 10.57 -15.02 27.58
C VAL A 261 10.30 -16.44 27.08
N PRO A 262 10.44 -17.49 27.91
CA PRO A 262 10.16 -18.87 27.51
C PRO A 262 8.73 -19.07 27.01
N ALA A 263 8.55 -19.94 26.01
CA ALA A 263 7.23 -20.24 25.43
C ALA A 263 6.18 -20.69 26.47
N PRO A 264 6.47 -21.59 27.44
CA PRO A 264 5.48 -21.99 28.43
C PRO A 264 4.95 -20.82 29.28
N LEU A 265 5.82 -19.87 29.65
CA LEU A 265 5.42 -18.71 30.43
C LEU A 265 4.47 -17.79 29.63
N LEU A 266 4.71 -17.65 28.33
CA LEU A 266 3.82 -16.91 27.43
C LEU A 266 2.46 -17.58 27.31
N GLU A 267 2.42 -18.90 27.20
CA GLU A 267 1.19 -19.68 27.12
C GLU A 267 0.35 -19.57 28.39
N THR A 268 0.96 -19.77 29.56
CA THR A 268 0.27 -19.63 30.86
C THR A 268 -0.30 -18.22 31.04
N THR A 269 0.50 -17.19 30.73
CA THR A 269 0.04 -15.79 30.80
C THR A 269 -1.10 -15.53 29.82
N ALA A 270 -1.04 -16.09 28.62
CA ALA A 270 -2.08 -15.94 27.61
C ALA A 270 -3.39 -16.64 28.00
N GLN A 271 -3.30 -17.79 28.67
CA GLN A 271 -4.45 -18.51 29.20
C GLN A 271 -5.19 -17.68 30.25
N LEU A 272 -4.47 -17.10 31.21
CA LEU A 272 -5.04 -16.21 32.24
C LEU A 272 -5.73 -14.98 31.64
N LEU A 273 -5.21 -14.45 30.52
CA LEU A 273 -5.76 -13.28 29.84
C LEU A 273 -6.82 -13.61 28.78
N GLY A 274 -7.20 -14.89 28.61
CA GLY A 274 -8.16 -15.33 27.59
C GLY A 274 -7.69 -15.12 26.14
N ARG A 275 -6.37 -15.17 25.91
CA ARG A 275 -5.71 -14.97 24.60
C ARG A 275 -4.88 -16.17 24.14
N GLN A 276 -5.19 -17.36 24.64
CA GLN A 276 -4.43 -18.59 24.39
C GLN A 276 -4.27 -18.92 22.90
N ASP A 277 -5.33 -18.82 22.09
CA ASP A 277 -5.29 -19.24 20.67
C ASP A 277 -4.35 -18.37 19.84
N MET A 278 -4.33 -17.06 20.12
CA MET A 278 -3.42 -16.14 19.45
C MET A 278 -1.96 -16.48 19.76
N VAL A 279 -1.65 -16.85 21.01
CA VAL A 279 -0.29 -17.16 21.44
C VAL A 279 0.15 -18.53 20.94
N ARG A 280 -0.69 -19.57 21.05
CA ARG A 280 -0.43 -20.88 20.47
C ARG A 280 -0.13 -20.79 18.97
N ARG A 281 -0.91 -20.01 18.22
CA ARG A 281 -0.66 -19.75 16.80
C ARG A 281 0.65 -19.05 16.52
N LEU A 282 1.21 -18.27 17.45
CA LEU A 282 2.49 -17.56 17.30
C LEU A 282 3.70 -18.43 17.70
N LEU A 283 3.52 -19.28 18.71
CA LEU A 283 4.56 -20.16 19.26
C LEU A 283 4.65 -21.49 18.51
N GLY A 284 3.56 -21.94 17.89
CA GLY A 284 3.54 -23.17 17.09
C GLY A 284 4.30 -23.05 15.77
N SER A 285 4.63 -24.22 15.21
CA SER A 285 5.15 -24.36 13.85
C SER A 285 4.02 -24.40 12.83
N PHE A 286 4.29 -23.90 11.63
CA PHE A 286 3.41 -23.95 10.48
C PHE A 286 4.26 -24.05 9.21
N GLN A 287 4.66 -25.26 8.86
CA GLN A 287 5.58 -25.54 7.76
C GLN A 287 4.82 -26.13 6.56
N LEU A 288 5.20 -25.74 5.35
CA LEU A 288 4.63 -26.19 4.09
C LEU A 288 5.71 -26.79 3.19
N ASP A 289 5.39 -27.93 2.60
CA ASP A 289 6.23 -28.57 1.60
C ASP A 289 5.82 -28.10 0.20
N ILE A 290 6.71 -27.38 -0.49
CA ILE A 290 6.47 -26.87 -1.85
C ILE A 290 7.08 -27.78 -2.94
N PHE A 291 7.45 -29.01 -2.59
CA PHE A 291 8.06 -29.95 -3.53
C PHE A 291 7.19 -30.22 -4.76
N LYS A 292 5.87 -30.29 -4.59
CA LYS A 292 4.94 -30.52 -5.71
C LYS A 292 5.00 -29.39 -6.74
N ALA A 293 4.97 -28.12 -6.30
CA ALA A 293 5.10 -26.97 -7.19
C ALA A 293 6.46 -26.98 -7.93
N ARG A 294 7.54 -27.31 -7.22
CA ARG A 294 8.89 -27.44 -7.82
C ARG A 294 8.96 -28.54 -8.88
N ARG A 295 8.46 -29.73 -8.54
CA ARG A 295 8.56 -30.91 -9.41
C ARG A 295 7.64 -30.83 -10.62
N LEU A 296 6.41 -30.37 -10.42
CA LEU A 296 5.37 -30.42 -11.45
C LEU A 296 5.35 -29.17 -12.34
N LEU A 297 5.69 -28.00 -11.79
CA LEU A 297 5.66 -26.72 -12.50
C LEU A 297 7.06 -26.16 -12.80
N GLY A 298 8.13 -26.79 -12.30
CA GLY A 298 9.46 -26.20 -12.31
C GLY A 298 9.56 -24.93 -11.46
N TRP A 299 8.56 -24.65 -10.63
CA TRP A 299 8.43 -23.37 -9.96
C TRP A 299 9.31 -23.30 -8.71
N VAL A 300 10.13 -22.25 -8.62
CA VAL A 300 10.89 -21.89 -7.43
C VAL A 300 10.59 -20.44 -7.05
N PRO A 301 10.60 -20.08 -5.75
CA PRO A 301 10.32 -18.72 -5.33
C PRO A 301 11.36 -17.74 -5.93
N PRO A 302 10.95 -16.76 -6.76
CA PRO A 302 11.88 -15.86 -7.45
C PRO A 302 12.54 -14.83 -6.54
N VAL A 303 11.95 -14.54 -5.37
CA VAL A 303 12.43 -13.54 -4.41
C VAL A 303 12.76 -14.21 -3.08
N GLY A 304 14.01 -14.06 -2.63
CA GLY A 304 14.43 -14.54 -1.31
C GLY A 304 13.83 -13.74 -0.15
N VAL A 305 13.72 -14.38 1.01
CA VAL A 305 13.11 -13.84 2.23
C VAL A 305 13.62 -12.44 2.59
N ASP A 306 14.94 -12.24 2.63
CA ASP A 306 15.51 -10.96 3.07
C ASP A 306 15.19 -9.80 2.12
N GLU A 307 15.12 -10.06 0.81
CA GLU A 307 14.70 -9.06 -0.17
C GLU A 307 13.19 -8.78 -0.07
N ALA A 308 12.37 -9.82 0.07
CA ALA A 308 10.93 -9.66 0.29
C ALA A 308 10.61 -8.88 1.57
N LEU A 309 11.34 -9.14 2.67
CA LEU A 309 11.23 -8.39 3.92
C LEU A 309 11.66 -6.93 3.75
N ARG A 310 12.73 -6.67 3.00
CA ARG A 310 13.16 -5.29 2.64
C ARG A 310 12.07 -4.55 1.90
N ARG A 311 11.51 -5.12 0.82
CA ARG A 311 10.39 -4.52 0.07
C ARG A 311 9.19 -4.23 0.98
N THR A 312 8.86 -5.20 1.83
CA THR A 312 7.78 -5.08 2.83
C THR A 312 8.02 -3.93 3.80
N ALA A 313 9.25 -3.78 4.31
CA ALA A 313 9.64 -2.73 5.22
C ALA A 313 9.64 -1.33 4.56
N GLN A 314 10.12 -1.24 3.32
CA GLN A 314 10.34 0.01 2.58
C GLN A 314 9.05 0.67 2.11
N GLN A 315 7.98 -0.07 1.80
CA GLN A 315 6.74 0.55 1.30
C GLN A 315 6.05 1.44 2.37
N LYS A 316 6.23 1.11 3.65
CA LYS A 316 5.85 2.01 4.75
C LYS A 316 6.97 2.94 5.19
N ALA A 317 8.18 2.92 4.64
CA ALA A 317 9.14 4.01 4.88
C ALA A 317 8.55 5.34 4.36
N ALA A 318 7.80 5.33 3.27
CA ALA A 318 7.02 6.49 2.79
C ALA A 318 5.89 6.93 3.76
N ALA A 319 5.34 6.01 4.59
CA ALA A 319 4.21 6.26 5.51
C ALA A 319 4.58 6.21 7.02
N ALA A 320 5.81 5.85 7.35
CA ALA A 320 6.34 5.70 8.71
C ALA A 320 7.62 6.52 8.93
N TYR A 321 8.16 7.14 7.88
CA TYR A 321 9.03 8.29 8.07
C TYR A 321 8.30 9.38 8.89
N THR A 322 6.98 9.49 8.77
CA THR A 322 6.07 10.41 9.48
C THR A 322 6.18 10.40 11.02
N ARG A 323 6.99 9.53 11.64
CA ARG A 323 7.12 9.44 13.12
C ARG A 323 8.51 9.15 13.70
N ARG A 324 9.62 9.20 12.94
CA ARG A 324 10.97 9.14 13.56
C ARG A 324 11.49 10.55 13.81
N ARG A 325 11.84 10.82 15.07
CA ARG A 325 12.74 11.92 15.46
C ARG A 325 14.01 11.79 14.60
N PRO A 326 14.53 12.88 14.01
CA PRO A 326 15.69 12.80 13.12
C PRO A 326 16.87 12.14 13.84
N GLN A 327 17.62 11.30 13.13
CA GLN A 327 19.02 11.11 13.48
C GLN A 327 19.65 12.51 13.52
N ARG A 328 20.26 12.88 14.64
CA ARG A 328 21.11 14.07 14.70
C ARG A 328 22.26 13.81 13.72
N MET A 329 22.16 14.38 12.52
CA MET A 329 23.34 14.68 11.72
C MET A 329 23.96 15.97 12.23
N ASP A 330 25.28 16.03 12.10
CA ASP A 330 26.13 17.10 12.61
C ASP A 330 25.62 18.49 12.19
N PRO A 331 25.29 19.40 13.13
CA PRO A 331 24.88 20.77 12.82
C PRO A 331 25.96 21.59 12.08
N ARG A 332 27.17 21.05 11.91
CA ARG A 332 28.30 21.64 11.18
C ARG A 332 28.37 21.25 9.70
N ALA A 333 27.51 20.36 9.20
CA ALA A 333 27.38 20.15 7.76
C ALA A 333 26.82 21.44 7.12
N GLU A 334 27.71 22.18 6.46
CA GLU A 334 27.56 23.57 6.00
C GLU A 334 26.12 23.99 5.70
N GLN A 335 25.59 24.87 6.55
CA GLN A 335 24.33 25.56 6.27
C GLN A 335 24.56 26.53 5.12
N PRO A 336 23.61 26.70 4.18
CA PRO A 336 23.73 27.74 3.17
C PRO A 336 23.93 29.10 3.85
N PRO A 337 24.79 29.99 3.31
CA PRO A 337 25.30 31.20 3.99
C PRO A 337 24.21 32.17 4.49
N ASN A 338 22.98 32.05 3.99
CA ASN A 338 21.88 32.99 4.25
C ASN A 338 20.86 32.48 5.30
N SER A 339 21.14 31.39 6.03
CA SER A 339 20.12 30.64 6.78
C SER A 339 19.45 31.38 7.95
N ARG A 340 20.14 32.33 8.61
CA ARG A 340 19.65 32.96 9.84
C ARG A 340 18.61 34.06 9.59
N TRP A 341 18.90 35.00 8.70
CA TRP A 341 17.98 36.11 8.42
C TRP A 341 16.70 35.62 7.74
N ILE A 342 16.81 34.67 6.81
CA ILE A 342 15.65 34.00 6.17
C ILE A 342 14.74 33.42 7.24
N ARG A 343 15.32 32.76 8.25
CA ARG A 343 14.53 32.14 9.31
C ARG A 343 13.81 33.15 10.20
N VAL A 344 14.45 34.29 10.50
CA VAL A 344 13.80 35.37 11.26
C VAL A 344 12.64 35.95 10.46
N SER A 345 12.86 36.25 9.17
CA SER A 345 11.83 36.74 8.25
C SER A 345 10.67 35.74 8.08
N ASP A 346 10.97 34.45 7.93
CA ASP A 346 9.98 33.36 7.85
C ASP A 346 9.01 33.40 9.04
N VAL A 347 9.55 33.47 10.26
CA VAL A 347 8.77 33.44 11.49
C VAL A 347 7.92 34.71 11.62
N LEU A 348 8.54 35.88 11.41
CA LEU A 348 7.86 37.17 11.54
C LEU A 348 6.72 37.31 10.52
N PHE A 349 6.99 37.09 9.24
CA PHE A 349 5.97 37.24 8.19
C PHE A 349 4.91 36.15 8.24
N SER A 350 5.24 34.91 8.64
CA SER A 350 4.22 33.85 8.78
C SER A 350 3.33 34.07 9.99
N ALA A 351 3.86 34.59 11.10
CA ALA A 351 3.06 34.93 12.27
C ALA A 351 2.08 36.07 11.97
N LEU A 352 2.56 37.14 11.32
CA LEU A 352 1.73 38.26 10.86
C LEU A 352 0.69 37.79 9.84
N GLY A 353 1.11 36.98 8.86
CA GLY A 353 0.23 36.43 7.84
C GLY A 353 -0.89 35.55 8.43
N LEU A 354 -0.57 34.70 9.42
CA LEU A 354 -1.57 33.90 10.11
C LEU A 354 -2.54 34.74 10.94
N ALA A 355 -2.05 35.75 11.66
CA ALA A 355 -2.90 36.64 12.43
C ALA A 355 -3.87 37.41 11.52
N ALA A 356 -3.38 37.97 10.41
CA ALA A 356 -4.19 38.68 9.43
C ALA A 356 -5.17 37.75 8.69
N ALA A 357 -4.74 36.53 8.34
CA ALA A 357 -5.58 35.58 7.59
C ALA A 357 -6.54 34.76 8.47
N ALA A 358 -6.41 34.78 9.80
CA ALA A 358 -7.19 33.92 10.70
C ALA A 358 -8.72 34.03 10.52
N PRO A 359 -9.34 35.22 10.41
CA PRO A 359 -10.78 35.32 10.19
C PRO A 359 -11.22 34.68 8.87
N LEU A 360 -10.48 34.97 7.79
CA LEU A 360 -10.74 34.39 6.46
C LEU A 360 -10.55 32.87 6.46
N MET A 361 -9.50 32.38 7.11
CA MET A 361 -9.22 30.95 7.25
C MET A 361 -10.32 30.23 8.03
N ALA A 362 -10.90 30.86 9.06
CA ALA A 362 -12.04 30.31 9.80
C ALA A 362 -13.28 30.19 8.91
N VAL A 363 -13.58 31.21 8.11
CA VAL A 363 -14.68 31.17 7.13
C VAL A 363 -14.46 30.07 6.10
N ILE A 364 -13.28 29.99 5.49
CA ILE A 364 -12.93 28.93 4.52
C ILE A 364 -13.07 27.55 5.17
N CYS A 365 -12.60 27.38 6.40
CA CYS A 365 -12.69 26.15 7.17
C CYS A 365 -14.16 25.72 7.36
N ALA A 366 -15.04 26.64 7.78
CA ALA A 366 -16.46 26.38 7.96
C ALA A 366 -17.17 26.02 6.65
N LEU A 367 -16.89 26.74 5.56
CA LEU A 367 -17.45 26.46 4.23
C LEU A 367 -17.01 25.09 3.70
N ASN A 368 -15.77 24.70 3.99
CA ASN A 368 -15.16 23.46 3.49
C ASN A 368 -15.45 22.22 4.38
N ASN A 369 -16.14 22.40 5.51
CA ASN A 369 -16.50 21.33 6.46
C ASN A 369 -17.94 20.79 6.26
N ARG A 370 -18.66 21.25 5.22
CA ARG A 370 -20.09 20.96 5.02
C ARG A 370 -20.40 19.51 4.59
N ASP A 371 -19.41 18.77 4.09
CA ASP A 371 -19.59 17.41 3.57
C ASP A 371 -19.17 16.31 4.57
N GLY A 372 -19.00 16.63 5.86
CA GLY A 372 -18.60 15.64 6.89
C GLY A 372 -17.13 15.20 6.84
N HIS A 373 -16.29 15.89 6.06
CA HIS A 373 -14.87 15.62 5.89
C HIS A 373 -13.99 16.76 6.38
N SER A 374 -12.75 16.46 6.76
CA SER A 374 -11.83 17.49 7.26
C SER A 374 -11.54 18.57 6.19
N PRO A 375 -11.72 19.87 6.52
CA PRO A 375 -11.49 20.99 5.60
C PRO A 375 -10.01 21.19 5.25
N LEU A 376 -9.12 20.53 5.99
CA LEU A 376 -7.69 20.50 5.74
C LEU A 376 -7.27 19.22 5.01
N PHE A 377 -6.49 19.39 3.97
CA PHE A 377 -5.77 18.34 3.29
C PHE A 377 -4.33 18.29 3.79
N ARG A 378 -3.83 17.07 4.04
CA ARG A 378 -2.49 16.82 4.57
C ARG A 378 -1.78 15.88 3.63
N GLN A 379 -0.59 16.24 3.17
CA GLN A 379 0.20 15.44 2.23
C GLN A 379 1.66 15.42 2.64
N VAL A 380 2.28 14.24 2.58
CA VAL A 380 3.70 14.09 2.86
C VAL A 380 4.52 14.52 1.64
N ARG A 381 5.55 15.33 1.87
CA ARG A 381 6.42 15.89 0.82
C ARG A 381 7.89 15.77 1.19
N VAL A 382 8.77 15.88 0.20
CA VAL A 382 10.23 15.93 0.42
C VAL A 382 10.61 17.30 0.97
N GLY A 383 11.26 17.31 2.13
CA GLY A 383 11.73 18.50 2.81
C GLY A 383 13.25 18.55 2.92
N ARG A 384 13.74 19.41 3.81
CA ARG A 384 15.18 19.67 3.98
C ARG A 384 15.94 18.36 4.29
N HIS A 385 17.09 18.16 3.67
CA HIS A 385 17.93 16.96 3.69
C HIS A 385 17.21 15.69 3.21
N GLY A 386 16.26 15.84 2.28
CA GLY A 386 15.43 14.75 1.78
C GLY A 386 14.46 14.20 2.83
N GLN A 387 14.31 14.90 3.96
CA GLN A 387 13.50 14.46 5.10
C GLN A 387 12.02 14.80 4.86
N PRO A 388 11.09 13.84 4.97
CA PRO A 388 9.68 14.18 4.84
C PRO A 388 9.13 15.16 5.86
N PHE A 389 8.17 15.96 5.41
CA PHE A 389 7.29 16.75 6.27
C PHE A 389 5.85 16.66 5.78
N THR A 390 4.90 16.95 6.67
CA THR A 390 3.47 16.97 6.33
C THR A 390 3.09 18.38 5.92
N LEU A 391 2.90 18.60 4.63
CA LEU A 391 2.34 19.83 4.09
C LEU A 391 0.84 19.89 4.42
N VAL A 392 0.38 21.03 4.92
CA VAL A 392 -1.03 21.29 5.24
C VAL A 392 -1.57 22.35 4.30
N LYS A 393 -2.74 22.10 3.70
CA LYS A 393 -3.45 23.06 2.85
C LYS A 393 -4.96 22.90 3.00
N PHE A 394 -5.75 23.84 2.50
CA PHE A 394 -7.19 23.60 2.43
C PHE A 394 -7.49 22.51 1.40
N ARG A 395 -8.47 21.67 1.72
CA ARG A 395 -8.95 20.65 0.80
C ARG A 395 -9.64 21.32 -0.38
N THR A 396 -9.21 21.03 -1.59
CA THR A 396 -9.78 21.59 -2.84
C THR A 396 -10.39 20.51 -3.74
N MET A 397 -10.31 19.24 -3.33
CA MET A 397 -10.81 18.08 -4.08
C MET A 397 -11.65 17.16 -3.19
N LYS A 398 -12.54 16.38 -3.82
CA LYS A 398 -13.35 15.37 -3.14
C LYS A 398 -12.46 14.32 -2.44
N PRO A 399 -12.86 13.77 -1.27
CA PRO A 399 -12.04 12.84 -0.47
C PRO A 399 -11.62 11.57 -1.20
N GLU A 400 -12.39 11.14 -2.19
CA GLU A 400 -12.17 9.91 -2.98
C GLU A 400 -11.06 10.07 -4.05
N THR A 401 -10.48 11.27 -4.18
CA THR A 401 -9.41 11.53 -5.14
C THR A 401 -8.09 10.86 -4.70
N PRO A 402 -7.42 10.07 -5.56
CA PRO A 402 -6.11 9.53 -5.26
C PRO A 402 -5.04 10.63 -5.07
N SER A 403 -4.10 10.42 -4.15
CA SER A 403 -3.01 11.36 -3.85
C SER A 403 -1.89 11.29 -4.91
N VAL A 404 -2.19 11.73 -6.12
CA VAL A 404 -1.28 11.78 -7.28
C VAL A 404 -0.70 13.18 -7.50
N ALA A 405 0.27 13.31 -8.41
CA ALA A 405 0.77 14.61 -8.86
C ALA A 405 -0.37 15.43 -9.50
N THR A 406 -0.34 16.76 -9.35
CA THR A 406 -1.46 17.63 -9.78
C THR A 406 -1.80 17.48 -11.26
N HIS A 407 -0.82 17.21 -12.13
CA HIS A 407 -1.01 16.99 -13.57
C HIS A 407 -1.66 15.63 -13.91
N MET A 408 -1.70 14.69 -12.96
CA MET A 408 -2.32 13.36 -13.09
C MET A 408 -3.73 13.30 -12.48
N ALA A 409 -4.20 14.42 -11.91
CA ALA A 409 -5.47 14.48 -11.20
C ALA A 409 -6.61 14.94 -12.13
N ASP A 410 -7.66 14.13 -12.24
CA ASP A 410 -8.83 14.44 -13.07
C ASP A 410 -9.53 15.74 -12.59
N PRO A 411 -9.74 16.74 -13.48
CA PRO A 411 -10.43 18.01 -13.17
C PRO A 411 -11.81 17.84 -12.54
N ALA A 412 -12.51 16.74 -12.84
CA ALA A 412 -13.86 16.46 -12.36
C ALA A 412 -13.96 16.36 -10.82
N HIS A 413 -12.84 16.14 -10.14
CA HIS A 413 -12.79 15.96 -8.68
C HIS A 413 -12.58 17.25 -7.89
N VAL A 414 -12.36 18.40 -8.53
CA VAL A 414 -12.17 19.69 -7.85
C VAL A 414 -13.52 20.31 -7.48
N THR A 415 -13.72 20.64 -6.21
CA THR A 415 -14.99 21.25 -5.75
C THR A 415 -15.14 22.68 -6.30
N PRO A 416 -16.36 23.23 -6.43
CA PRO A 416 -16.55 24.63 -6.87
C PRO A 416 -15.82 25.64 -5.99
N LEU A 417 -15.86 25.46 -4.66
CA LEU A 417 -15.07 26.23 -3.71
C LEU A 417 -13.56 25.98 -3.91
N GLY A 418 -13.16 24.73 -4.12
CA GLY A 418 -11.78 24.33 -4.38
C GLY A 418 -11.17 25.01 -5.61
N ARG A 419 -11.93 25.18 -6.69
CA ARG A 419 -11.51 25.94 -7.88
C ARG A 419 -11.17 27.40 -7.53
N ARG A 420 -12.04 28.06 -6.76
CA ARG A 420 -11.79 29.45 -6.32
C ARG A 420 -10.55 29.54 -5.43
N LEU A 421 -10.40 28.61 -4.47
CA LEU A 421 -9.25 28.58 -3.56
C LEU A 421 -7.91 28.37 -4.27
N ARG A 422 -7.88 27.52 -5.32
CA ARG A 422 -6.67 27.31 -6.14
C ARG A 422 -6.32 28.54 -6.96
N ARG A 423 -7.31 29.15 -7.61
CA ARG A 423 -7.12 30.35 -8.45
C ARG A 423 -6.56 31.53 -7.64
N THR A 424 -6.99 31.68 -6.39
CA THR A 424 -6.54 32.75 -5.49
C THR A 424 -5.38 32.33 -4.59
N LYS A 425 -4.87 31.09 -4.68
CA LYS A 425 -3.85 30.51 -3.79
C LYS A 425 -4.20 30.51 -2.31
N LEU A 426 -5.46 30.78 -1.98
CA LEU A 426 -5.94 30.74 -0.60
C LEU A 426 -5.87 29.31 -0.03
N ASP A 427 -5.83 28.28 -0.89
CA ASP A 427 -5.64 26.91 -0.42
C ASP A 427 -4.29 26.68 0.28
N GLU A 428 -3.26 27.46 -0.07
CA GLU A 428 -1.90 27.32 0.47
C GLU A 428 -1.68 28.06 1.80
N LEU A 429 -2.62 28.91 2.25
CA LEU A 429 -2.51 29.65 3.53
C LEU A 429 -2.19 28.79 4.76
N PRO A 430 -2.76 27.58 4.95
CA PRO A 430 -2.40 26.72 6.07
C PRO A 430 -0.91 26.29 6.08
N GLN A 431 -0.17 26.45 4.98
CA GLN A 431 1.27 26.16 4.94
C GLN A 431 2.08 27.16 5.78
N LEU A 432 1.54 28.33 6.14
CA LEU A 432 2.19 29.25 7.08
C LEU A 432 2.45 28.59 8.44
N PHE A 433 1.62 27.63 8.86
CA PHE A 433 1.91 26.80 10.04
C PHE A 433 3.15 25.92 9.86
N ASN A 434 3.38 25.39 8.64
CA ASN A 434 4.59 24.63 8.32
C ASN A 434 5.84 25.52 8.38
N VAL A 435 5.72 26.78 7.96
CA VAL A 435 6.80 27.76 8.05
C VAL A 435 7.12 28.10 9.51
N LEU A 436 6.12 28.42 10.34
CA LEU A 436 6.34 28.67 11.77
C LEU A 436 7.02 27.47 12.47
N LYS A 437 6.57 26.25 12.17
CA LYS A 437 7.15 25.02 12.72
C LYS A 437 8.60 24.76 12.27
N GLY A 438 9.02 25.36 11.15
CA GLY A 438 10.38 25.22 10.60
C GLY A 438 10.54 24.08 9.60
N ASP A 439 9.43 23.47 9.18
CA ASP A 439 9.39 22.45 8.12
C ASP A 439 9.57 23.09 6.73
N MET A 440 9.08 24.33 6.56
CA MET A 440 9.15 25.12 5.32
C MET A 440 9.75 26.51 5.56
N SER A 441 10.06 27.21 4.47
CA SER A 441 10.28 28.65 4.40
C SER A 441 9.18 29.30 3.54
N LEU A 442 8.97 30.60 3.64
CA LEU A 442 8.11 31.32 2.69
C LEU A 442 8.71 31.23 1.29
N VAL A 443 10.02 31.40 1.16
CA VAL A 443 10.76 31.41 -0.10
C VAL A 443 11.79 30.30 -0.14
N GLY A 444 11.65 29.38 -1.09
CA GLY A 444 12.55 28.24 -1.27
C GLY A 444 12.08 27.30 -2.39
N PRO A 445 12.83 26.21 -2.62
CA PRO A 445 12.45 25.19 -3.61
C PRO A 445 11.08 24.59 -3.30
N ARG A 446 10.19 24.48 -4.29
CA ARG A 446 8.85 23.94 -4.04
C ARG A 446 8.92 22.45 -3.67
N PRO A 447 8.22 21.99 -2.61
CA PRO A 447 8.31 20.61 -2.13
C PRO A 447 7.72 19.59 -3.13
N CYS A 448 8.53 18.62 -3.53
CA CYS A 448 8.13 17.54 -4.45
C CYS A 448 7.47 16.35 -3.73
N LEU A 449 6.80 15.49 -4.50
CA LEU A 449 6.25 14.21 -4.03
C LEU A 449 7.30 13.11 -4.07
N TYR A 450 7.17 12.12 -3.20
CA TYR A 450 8.01 10.91 -3.23
C TYR A 450 7.88 10.07 -4.50
N SER A 451 6.79 10.24 -5.25
CA SER A 451 6.62 9.60 -6.54
C SER A 451 7.52 10.20 -7.64
N GLN A 452 8.05 11.41 -7.45
CA GLN A 452 8.86 12.13 -8.44
C GLN A 452 10.35 11.80 -8.28
N ARG A 453 10.73 10.54 -8.56
CA ARG A 453 12.09 10.02 -8.33
C ARG A 453 13.16 10.80 -9.08
N GLU A 454 12.94 11.09 -10.36
CA GLU A 454 13.86 11.84 -11.22
C GLU A 454 14.19 13.23 -10.64
N LEU A 455 13.17 13.97 -10.18
CA LEU A 455 13.35 15.28 -9.55
C LEU A 455 14.06 15.19 -8.19
N ILE A 456 13.80 14.15 -7.42
CA ILE A 456 14.49 13.93 -6.14
C ILE A 456 15.98 13.72 -6.39
N GLU A 457 16.33 12.87 -7.36
CA GLU A 457 17.71 12.57 -7.73
C GLU A 457 18.43 13.79 -8.32
N ALA A 458 17.80 14.53 -9.22
CA ALA A 458 18.36 15.77 -9.79
C ALA A 458 18.65 16.82 -8.70
N ARG A 459 17.72 17.01 -7.76
CA ARG A 459 17.90 17.95 -6.64
C ARG A 459 18.94 17.48 -5.62
N GLU A 460 19.10 16.17 -5.42
CA GLU A 460 20.14 15.61 -4.55
C GLU A 460 21.53 15.86 -5.13
N LYS A 461 21.72 15.62 -6.44
CA LYS A 461 22.98 15.89 -7.16
C LYS A 461 23.44 17.34 -7.01
N LEU A 462 22.50 18.29 -7.03
CA LEU A 462 22.78 19.72 -6.90
C LEU A 462 22.74 20.24 -5.45
N GLY A 463 22.52 19.36 -4.46
CA GLY A 463 22.45 19.73 -3.05
C GLY A 463 21.30 20.67 -2.69
N VAL A 464 20.23 20.72 -3.50
CA VAL A 464 19.05 21.59 -3.31
C VAL A 464 18.34 21.26 -2.00
N HIS A 465 18.29 19.97 -1.64
CA HIS A 465 17.65 19.53 -0.40
C HIS A 465 18.32 20.10 0.85
N ARG A 466 19.52 20.70 0.80
CA ARG A 466 20.12 21.38 1.96
C ARG A 466 19.31 22.58 2.44
N ALA A 467 18.49 23.19 1.58
CA ALA A 467 17.59 24.29 1.91
C ALA A 467 16.20 23.81 2.38
N ARG A 468 15.48 24.65 3.12
CA ARG A 468 14.07 24.36 3.46
C ARG A 468 13.22 24.52 2.19
N PRO A 469 12.23 23.65 1.97
CA PRO A 469 11.26 23.85 0.89
C PRO A 469 10.45 25.13 1.12
N GLY A 470 10.07 25.80 0.03
CA GLY A 470 9.33 27.05 0.02
C GLY A 470 7.84 26.91 -0.26
N ILE A 471 7.03 27.86 0.19
CA ILE A 471 5.67 28.08 -0.33
C ILE A 471 5.77 28.65 -1.76
N THR A 472 6.71 29.58 -1.97
CA THR A 472 7.05 30.13 -3.28
C THR A 472 8.55 30.06 -3.55
N GLY A 473 8.96 30.29 -4.80
CA GLY A 473 10.36 30.31 -5.20
C GLY A 473 10.53 30.73 -6.66
N LEU A 474 11.80 30.90 -7.07
CA LEU A 474 12.17 31.36 -8.42
C LEU A 474 11.54 30.53 -9.54
N ALA A 475 11.57 29.19 -9.42
CA ALA A 475 10.99 28.30 -10.42
C ALA A 475 9.48 28.52 -10.58
N GLN A 476 8.77 28.73 -9.47
CA GLN A 476 7.33 29.00 -9.47
C GLN A 476 7.01 30.35 -10.12
N VAL A 477 7.80 31.38 -9.86
CA VAL A 477 7.64 32.71 -10.50
C VAL A 477 7.95 32.64 -12.01
N LYS A 478 8.92 31.81 -12.41
CA LYS A 478 9.27 31.57 -13.82
C LYS A 478 8.33 30.62 -14.55
N GLY A 479 7.38 29.99 -13.86
CA GLY A 479 6.45 29.02 -14.45
C GLY A 479 7.12 27.71 -14.91
N ILE A 480 8.22 27.32 -14.27
CA ILE A 480 8.93 26.07 -14.56
C ILE A 480 8.19 24.91 -13.90
N ASP A 481 7.77 23.95 -14.71
CA ASP A 481 6.94 22.81 -14.31
C ASP A 481 7.78 21.72 -13.62
N MET A 482 7.14 20.89 -12.80
CA MET A 482 7.78 19.72 -12.21
C MET A 482 7.97 18.55 -13.18
N SER A 483 7.45 18.65 -14.41
CA SER A 483 7.71 17.71 -15.50
C SER A 483 9.05 17.91 -16.20
N THR A 484 9.82 18.94 -15.82
CA THR A 484 11.22 19.16 -16.28
C THR A 484 12.20 19.11 -15.10
N PRO A 485 12.55 17.90 -14.61
CA PRO A 485 13.23 17.71 -13.34
C PRO A 485 14.60 18.41 -13.22
N GLU A 486 15.40 18.37 -14.28
CA GLU A 486 16.76 18.91 -14.32
C GLU A 486 16.73 20.45 -14.27
N LEU A 487 15.98 21.07 -15.17
CA LEU A 487 15.81 22.53 -15.24
C LEU A 487 15.25 23.10 -13.92
N LEU A 488 14.32 22.37 -13.30
CA LEU A 488 13.76 22.74 -12.01
C LEU A 488 14.82 22.68 -10.91
N ALA A 489 15.60 21.60 -10.85
CA ALA A 489 16.67 21.43 -9.86
C ALA A 489 17.77 22.51 -10.00
N GLU A 490 18.17 22.84 -11.23
CA GLU A 490 19.13 23.92 -11.52
C GLU A 490 18.59 25.29 -11.09
N THR A 491 17.32 25.58 -11.39
CA THR A 491 16.68 26.84 -11.00
C THR A 491 16.56 26.96 -9.49
N ASP A 492 16.20 25.87 -8.80
CA ASP A 492 16.15 25.83 -7.35
C ASP A 492 17.54 26.00 -6.71
N ARG A 493 18.58 25.43 -7.33
CA ARG A 493 19.95 25.63 -6.89
C ARG A 493 20.37 27.09 -7.00
N ARG A 494 20.07 27.72 -8.14
CA ARG A 494 20.32 29.15 -8.37
C ARG A 494 19.60 30.02 -7.35
N LEU A 495 18.32 29.71 -7.05
CA LEU A 495 17.57 30.40 -6.00
C LEU A 495 18.34 30.37 -4.67
N ILE A 496 18.83 29.20 -4.25
CA ILE A 496 19.53 29.05 -2.97
C ILE A 496 20.82 29.88 -2.92
N GLU A 497 21.55 29.95 -4.04
CA GLU A 497 22.83 30.66 -4.11
C GLU A 497 22.68 32.17 -4.19
N THR A 498 21.64 32.68 -4.87
CA THR A 498 21.53 34.12 -5.18
C THR A 498 20.45 34.84 -4.38
N LEU A 499 19.77 34.19 -3.43
CA LEU A 499 18.63 34.78 -2.73
C LEU A 499 19.06 35.96 -1.83
N THR A 500 18.61 37.16 -2.21
CA THR A 500 18.76 38.40 -1.43
C THR A 500 17.48 38.72 -0.64
N PRO A 501 17.53 39.62 0.37
CA PRO A 501 16.32 40.10 1.05
C PRO A 501 15.31 40.78 0.12
N ALA A 502 15.79 41.49 -0.91
CA ALA A 502 14.94 42.11 -1.91
C ALA A 502 14.22 41.05 -2.76
N ASP A 503 14.93 40.02 -3.21
CA ASP A 503 14.34 38.90 -3.95
C ASP A 503 13.34 38.12 -3.10
N TYR A 504 13.64 37.93 -1.81
CA TYR A 504 12.76 37.25 -0.87
C TYR A 504 11.40 37.95 -0.77
N LEU A 505 11.38 39.27 -0.55
CA LEU A 505 10.15 40.05 -0.52
C LEU A 505 9.45 40.07 -1.88
N ARG A 506 10.23 40.24 -2.95
CA ARG A 506 9.71 40.25 -4.32
C ARG A 506 8.97 38.96 -4.66
N TYR A 507 9.54 37.78 -4.38
CA TYR A 507 8.88 36.51 -4.69
C TYR A 507 7.59 36.31 -3.89
N ILE A 508 7.53 36.77 -2.64
CA ILE A 508 6.30 36.75 -1.83
C ILE A 508 5.23 37.63 -2.51
N VAL A 509 5.57 38.88 -2.84
CA VAL A 509 4.64 39.81 -3.48
C VAL A 509 4.19 39.31 -4.86
N GLU A 510 5.10 38.82 -5.69
CA GLU A 510 4.78 38.28 -7.01
C GLU A 510 3.81 37.09 -6.91
N THR A 511 3.96 36.26 -5.89
CA THR A 511 3.04 35.13 -5.63
C THR A 511 1.67 35.61 -5.20
N LEU A 512 1.59 36.60 -4.32
CA LEU A 512 0.33 37.21 -3.87
C LEU A 512 -0.41 37.92 -5.02
N LEU A 513 0.33 38.56 -5.92
CA LEU A 513 -0.22 39.18 -7.14
C LEU A 513 -0.59 38.15 -8.23
N GLY A 514 -0.28 36.87 -8.02
CA GLY A 514 -0.73 35.77 -8.88
C GLY A 514 0.25 35.36 -9.98
N ARG A 515 1.54 35.71 -9.90
CA ARG A 515 2.58 35.07 -10.72
C ARG A 515 2.83 33.64 -10.20
N GLY A 516 3.00 32.69 -11.11
CA GLY A 516 3.09 31.26 -10.77
C GLY A 516 1.73 30.56 -10.53
N ARG A 517 0.64 31.10 -11.11
CA ARG A 517 -0.67 30.43 -11.21
C ARG A 517 -0.60 29.22 -12.15
N GLU A 518 -0.12 28.09 -11.66
CA GLU A 518 -0.31 26.79 -12.31
C GLU A 518 -1.72 26.25 -12.02
N ASP A 519 -2.72 26.73 -12.75
CA ASP A 519 -3.90 25.90 -13.06
C ASP A 519 -3.61 25.20 -14.39
N ARG A 520 -2.91 24.06 -14.32
CA ARG A 520 -2.79 23.12 -15.45
C ARG A 520 -3.45 21.81 -15.09
N ILE A 521 -4.75 21.88 -14.85
CA ILE A 521 -5.59 20.77 -15.27
C ILE A 521 -5.99 21.13 -16.69
N ARG A 522 -5.36 20.51 -17.71
CA ARG A 522 -5.74 20.75 -19.10
C ARG A 522 -7.23 20.44 -19.22
N SER A 523 -8.06 21.43 -19.57
CA SER A 523 -9.33 21.10 -20.23
C SER A 523 -8.93 20.38 -21.51
N LYS A 524 -9.52 19.20 -21.75
CA LYS A 524 -9.65 18.71 -23.11
C LYS A 524 -10.69 19.64 -23.75
N ASP A 525 -10.21 20.61 -24.50
CA ASP A 525 -10.97 21.17 -25.62
C ASP A 525 -10.36 20.59 -26.89
#